data_AF-A0A7X7UZG6-F1
#
_entry.id   AF-A0A7X7UZG6-F1
#
_cell.length_a   1.000
_cell.length_b   1.000
_cell.length_c   1.000
_cell.angle_alpha   90.00
_cell.angle_beta   90.00
_cell.angle_gamma   90.00
#
_symmetry.space_group_name_H-M   'P 1'
#
loop_
_entity.id
_entity.type
_entity.pdbx_description
1 polymer ?
#
loop_
_entity_poly.entity_id
_entity_poly.type
_entity_poly.pdbx_seq_one_letter_code
_entity_poly.pdbx_strand_id
1 'polypeptide(L)'
;MKKIVVLLSLLTIAFIGCGDKETSPETEVKNYSLKADTSSLKTEKLSAEEVKDVQLAYNLKKGEKFTYRFSSLSSEEAIVKGPSVMSQSISEERTYIIEMEVKDIESDKTLDVSFYIKSIKVEAFIDGQKISYVSGNKIDSTDAKKFAEYEGLSNNSFGARLKNNGDILELYKLDKIVNKMLEVTGLTDSISATEKEQIKQQLDMGSLRLIVSQIFRKFETGKISLNSEWATPQPTVDLQILTLDNTYKFKIDSFEKLDDDILAVIGAGVESKFKISPDAKKAGYNVKEPKFLAHGKIYYNVTRNLIQKSVSQIDFDFTMTGPVPTQNGTVQLSRYQKKSTRNTVELLD
;
A
#
# COMPACT_ATOMS: atom_id res chain seq x y z
N MET A 1 16.42 31.90 -24.49
CA MET A 1 15.92 31.04 -25.58
C MET A 1 17.08 30.62 -26.47
N LYS A 2 17.56 29.37 -26.37
CA LYS A 2 18.41 28.75 -27.38
C LYS A 2 18.01 27.29 -27.51
N LYS A 3 17.30 26.99 -28.60
CA LYS A 3 17.02 25.64 -29.09
C LYS A 3 18.25 25.20 -29.88
N ILE A 4 18.78 24.02 -29.60
CA ILE A 4 19.62 23.29 -30.56
C ILE A 4 19.06 21.87 -30.65
N VAL A 5 18.44 21.62 -31.80
CA VAL A 5 18.06 20.31 -32.34
C VAL A 5 18.98 20.11 -33.54
N VAL A 6 19.73 19.00 -33.58
CA VAL A 6 20.24 18.21 -34.74
C VAL A 6 20.95 17.01 -34.08
N LEU A 7 20.39 15.80 -33.94
CA LEU A 7 20.06 14.72 -34.90
C LEU A 7 21.21 14.22 -35.80
N LEU A 8 21.47 12.91 -35.64
CA LEU A 8 21.93 11.92 -36.63
C LEU A 8 23.45 11.65 -36.80
N SER A 9 23.86 10.45 -36.37
CA SER A 9 24.67 9.55 -37.21
C SER A 9 24.49 8.10 -36.79
N LEU A 10 23.87 7.31 -37.68
CA LEU A 10 24.00 5.86 -37.74
C LEU A 10 25.48 5.46 -37.89
N LEU A 11 25.92 4.44 -37.16
CA LEU A 11 26.66 3.33 -37.77
C LEU A 11 26.63 2.09 -36.86
N THR A 12 26.01 1.02 -37.35
CA THR A 12 26.11 -0.34 -36.82
C THR A 12 27.32 -1.04 -37.41
N ILE A 13 28.18 -1.67 -36.60
CA ILE A 13 28.83 -2.94 -36.93
C ILE A 13 28.86 -3.80 -35.67
N ALA A 14 28.30 -4.99 -35.79
CA ALA A 14 28.30 -6.05 -34.79
C ALA A 14 29.69 -6.70 -34.68
N PHE A 15 30.09 -7.05 -33.45
CA PHE A 15 30.96 -8.19 -33.21
C PHE A 15 30.32 -9.08 -32.14
N ILE A 16 30.09 -10.31 -32.58
CA ILE A 16 29.69 -11.47 -31.78
C ILE A 16 30.91 -11.89 -30.95
N GLY A 17 30.71 -12.06 -29.65
CA GLY A 17 31.65 -12.73 -28.75
C GLY A 17 30.88 -13.71 -27.87
N CYS A 18 30.96 -15.00 -28.21
CA CYS A 18 30.52 -16.11 -27.37
C CYS A 18 31.25 -16.08 -26.01
N GLY A 19 30.50 -16.17 -24.93
CA GLY A 19 31.00 -16.46 -23.59
C GLY A 19 29.90 -17.19 -22.82
N ASP A 20 30.18 -18.45 -22.48
CA ASP A 20 29.43 -19.47 -21.76
C ASP A 20 28.03 -19.16 -21.20
N LYS A 21 27.07 -20.00 -21.63
CA LYS A 21 25.75 -20.14 -21.00
C LYS A 21 25.91 -20.78 -19.62
N GLU A 22 25.88 -19.98 -18.57
CA GLU A 22 25.37 -20.45 -17.29
C GLU A 22 23.87 -20.73 -17.47
N THR A 23 23.50 -22.00 -17.42
CA THR A 23 22.11 -22.45 -17.26
C THR A 23 21.61 -22.00 -15.90
N SER A 24 21.03 -20.81 -15.85
CA SER A 24 20.13 -20.44 -14.76
C SER A 24 18.88 -21.32 -14.86
N PRO A 25 18.41 -21.95 -13.77
CA PRO A 25 17.22 -22.77 -13.83
C PRO A 25 16.02 -21.89 -14.23
N GLU A 26 15.42 -22.19 -15.38
CA GLU A 26 14.10 -21.67 -15.78
C GLU A 26 13.12 -22.03 -14.67
N THR A 27 12.87 -21.08 -13.78
CA THR A 27 11.74 -21.14 -12.86
C THR A 27 10.54 -20.75 -13.70
N GLU A 28 9.58 -21.66 -13.90
CA GLU A 28 8.31 -21.34 -14.56
C GLU A 28 7.73 -20.07 -13.94
N VAL A 29 7.80 -18.95 -14.66
CA VAL A 29 7.19 -17.71 -14.22
C VAL A 29 5.69 -17.89 -14.42
N LYS A 30 4.97 -18.31 -13.38
CA LYS A 30 3.51 -18.16 -13.33
C LYS A 30 3.18 -16.72 -13.71
N ASN A 31 2.56 -16.54 -14.88
CA ASN A 31 2.16 -15.23 -15.38
C ASN A 31 0.89 -14.80 -14.64
N TYR A 32 1.07 -14.17 -13.48
CA TYR A 32 -0.04 -13.63 -12.71
C TYR A 32 -0.68 -12.43 -13.42
N SER A 33 -2.02 -12.38 -13.40
CA SER A 33 -2.75 -11.24 -13.96
C SER A 33 -2.52 -9.97 -13.12
N LEU A 34 -2.13 -8.89 -13.78
CA LEU A 34 -1.97 -7.55 -13.19
C LEU A 34 -3.27 -6.74 -13.17
N LYS A 35 -4.43 -7.39 -13.35
CA LYS A 35 -5.75 -6.73 -13.20
C LYS A 35 -6.27 -6.90 -11.78
N ALA A 36 -6.77 -5.83 -11.18
CA ALA A 36 -7.44 -5.91 -9.90
C ALA A 36 -8.75 -6.73 -10.01
N ASP A 37 -8.99 -7.63 -9.04
CA ASP A 37 -10.28 -8.30 -8.86
C ASP A 37 -10.91 -7.90 -7.53
N THR A 38 -11.89 -7.01 -7.59
CA THR A 38 -12.56 -6.49 -6.39
C THR A 38 -13.80 -7.30 -5.99
N SER A 39 -14.08 -8.41 -6.68
CA SER A 39 -15.23 -9.27 -6.37
C SER A 39 -15.02 -10.08 -5.09
N SER A 40 -16.12 -10.42 -4.42
CA SER A 40 -16.13 -11.36 -3.31
C SER A 40 -15.70 -12.75 -3.75
N LEU A 41 -15.03 -13.49 -2.86
CA LEU A 41 -14.80 -14.91 -3.09
C LEU A 41 -16.14 -15.65 -3.22
N LYS A 42 -16.18 -16.63 -4.12
CA LYS A 42 -17.28 -17.57 -4.21
C LYS A 42 -17.06 -18.66 -3.17
N THR A 43 -17.96 -18.74 -2.20
CA THR A 43 -17.83 -19.54 -0.99
C THR A 43 -19.21 -20.06 -0.59
N GLU A 44 -19.23 -21.11 0.24
CA GLU A 44 -20.46 -21.67 0.78
C GLU A 44 -20.56 -21.36 2.27
N LYS A 45 -21.68 -20.78 2.72
CA LYS A 45 -21.85 -20.44 4.14
C LYS A 45 -22.04 -21.71 4.97
N LEU A 46 -21.25 -21.85 6.04
CA LEU A 46 -21.37 -22.93 7.01
C LEU A 46 -22.44 -22.60 8.07
N SER A 47 -23.05 -23.63 8.64
CA SER A 47 -23.96 -23.50 9.77
C SER A 47 -23.18 -23.16 11.05
N ALA A 48 -23.86 -22.56 12.03
CA ALA A 48 -23.22 -22.16 13.29
C ALA A 48 -22.75 -23.36 14.13
N GLU A 49 -23.35 -24.53 13.92
CA GLU A 49 -23.01 -25.78 14.60
C GLU A 49 -21.76 -26.45 14.02
N GLU A 50 -21.37 -26.11 12.78
CA GLU A 50 -20.24 -26.71 12.06
C GLU A 50 -18.89 -26.11 12.48
N VAL A 51 -18.87 -24.92 13.09
CA VAL A 51 -17.63 -24.20 13.42
C VAL A 51 -17.62 -23.77 14.90
N LYS A 52 -16.66 -24.30 15.65
CA LYS A 52 -16.37 -23.90 17.04
C LYS A 52 -15.60 -22.58 17.09
N ASP A 53 -15.30 -22.09 18.29
CA ASP A 53 -14.37 -21.00 18.50
C ASP A 53 -13.05 -21.20 17.71
N VAL A 54 -12.65 -20.19 16.95
CA VAL A 54 -11.39 -20.16 16.22
C VAL A 54 -10.45 -19.13 16.84
N GLN A 55 -9.17 -19.15 16.46
CA GLN A 55 -8.21 -18.13 16.85
C GLN A 55 -7.61 -17.50 15.58
N LEU A 56 -7.69 -16.17 15.47
CA LEU A 56 -7.05 -15.45 14.37
C LEU A 56 -5.58 -15.24 14.70
N ALA A 57 -4.69 -15.98 14.04
CA ALA A 57 -3.24 -15.84 14.19
C ALA A 57 -2.50 -16.42 12.99
N TYR A 58 -1.45 -15.75 12.54
CA TYR A 58 -0.53 -16.24 11.51
C TYR A 58 0.37 -17.33 12.07
N ASN A 59 -0.15 -18.56 12.15
CA ASN A 59 0.58 -19.76 12.57
C ASN A 59 1.30 -20.42 11.39
N LEU A 60 2.09 -19.63 10.67
CA LEU A 60 2.85 -20.07 9.50
C LEU A 60 4.06 -20.91 9.91
N LYS A 61 4.64 -21.64 8.97
CA LYS A 61 5.82 -22.49 9.16
C LYS A 61 7.01 -21.93 8.40
N LYS A 62 8.21 -22.13 8.97
CA LYS A 62 9.47 -21.83 8.28
C LYS A 62 9.54 -22.52 6.93
N GLY A 63 9.94 -21.77 5.90
CA GLY A 63 10.05 -22.22 4.52
C GLY A 63 8.76 -22.13 3.71
N GLU A 64 7.61 -21.83 4.33
CA GLU A 64 6.38 -21.59 3.57
C GLU A 64 6.52 -20.34 2.69
N LYS A 65 5.97 -20.46 1.49
CA LYS A 65 5.98 -19.41 0.46
C LYS A 65 4.56 -19.13 0.01
N PHE A 66 4.26 -17.86 -0.19
CA PHE A 66 2.96 -17.41 -0.65
C PHE A 66 3.13 -16.27 -1.64
N THR A 67 2.29 -16.24 -2.66
CA THR A 67 2.21 -15.13 -3.61
C THR A 67 0.91 -14.38 -3.39
N TYR A 68 1.03 -13.07 -3.15
CA TYR A 68 -0.10 -12.16 -3.05
C TYR A 68 -0.14 -11.20 -4.22
N ARG A 69 -1.36 -10.88 -4.64
CA ARG A 69 -1.64 -9.69 -5.43
C ARG A 69 -2.21 -8.62 -4.52
N PHE A 70 -1.56 -7.46 -4.48
CA PHE A 70 -2.11 -6.25 -3.87
C PHE A 70 -2.50 -5.27 -4.96
N SER A 71 -3.74 -4.78 -4.96
CA SER A 71 -4.21 -3.75 -5.88
C SER A 71 -4.84 -2.58 -5.13
N SER A 72 -4.61 -1.37 -5.62
CA SER A 72 -5.13 -0.12 -5.08
C SER A 72 -5.69 0.72 -6.22
N LEU A 73 -7.01 0.98 -6.17
CA LEU A 73 -7.71 1.84 -7.11
C LEU A 73 -8.09 3.10 -6.35
N SER A 74 -7.59 4.25 -6.78
CA SER A 74 -7.84 5.52 -6.14
C SER A 74 -8.37 6.55 -7.12
N SER A 75 -9.20 7.45 -6.60
CA SER A 75 -9.65 8.64 -7.30
C SER A 75 -9.59 9.82 -6.34
N GLU A 76 -9.20 10.98 -6.84
CA GLU A 76 -9.07 12.19 -6.07
C GLU A 76 -9.51 13.40 -6.90
N GLU A 77 -10.34 14.24 -6.29
CA GLU A 77 -10.69 15.55 -6.79
C GLU A 77 -10.29 16.59 -5.74
N ALA A 78 -9.46 17.55 -6.15
CA ALA A 78 -9.02 18.62 -5.28
C ALA A 78 -9.28 19.98 -5.94
N ILE A 79 -9.84 20.92 -5.18
CA ILE A 79 -10.08 22.29 -5.65
C ILE A 79 -9.55 23.25 -4.60
N VAL A 80 -8.74 24.22 -5.04
CA VAL A 80 -8.29 25.35 -4.22
C VAL A 80 -8.82 26.64 -4.85
N LYS A 81 -9.54 27.44 -4.07
CA LYS A 81 -10.12 28.72 -4.48
C LYS A 81 -9.51 29.85 -3.67
N GLY A 82 -9.06 30.90 -4.36
CA GLY A 82 -8.56 32.14 -3.80
C GLY A 82 -8.69 33.25 -4.85
N PRO A 83 -7.64 34.07 -5.07
CA PRO A 83 -7.59 34.98 -6.23
C PRO A 83 -7.70 34.25 -7.57
N SER A 84 -7.27 32.99 -7.64
CA SER A 84 -7.48 32.08 -8.76
C SER A 84 -8.12 30.77 -8.28
N VAL A 85 -8.63 29.98 -9.22
CA VAL A 85 -9.13 28.63 -8.96
C VAL A 85 -8.17 27.62 -9.58
N MET A 86 -7.69 26.69 -8.78
CA MET A 86 -6.95 25.52 -9.22
C MET A 86 -7.79 24.28 -8.94
N SER A 87 -7.89 23.39 -9.91
CA SER A 87 -8.56 22.10 -9.78
C SER A 87 -7.65 21.01 -10.30
N GLN A 88 -7.67 19.86 -9.64
CA GLN A 88 -6.95 18.67 -10.04
C GLN A 88 -7.86 17.45 -9.92
N SER A 89 -7.82 16.58 -10.92
CA SER A 89 -8.46 15.27 -10.91
C SER A 89 -7.42 14.19 -11.18
N ILE A 90 -7.36 13.21 -10.29
CA ILE A 90 -6.47 12.06 -10.38
C ILE A 90 -7.31 10.80 -10.30
N SER A 91 -7.08 9.85 -11.21
CA SER A 91 -7.48 8.45 -11.05
C SER A 91 -6.25 7.58 -11.20
N GLU A 92 -6.05 6.63 -10.30
CA GLU A 92 -4.86 5.79 -10.30
C GLU A 92 -5.19 4.36 -9.91
N GLU A 93 -4.69 3.39 -10.68
CA GLU A 93 -4.67 1.97 -10.37
C GLU A 93 -3.21 1.51 -10.20
N ARG A 94 -2.94 0.87 -9.07
CA ARG A 94 -1.65 0.22 -8.79
C ARG A 94 -1.88 -1.25 -8.50
N THR A 95 -1.05 -2.12 -9.05
CA THR A 95 -1.05 -3.56 -8.77
C THR A 95 0.36 -4.06 -8.52
N TYR A 96 0.53 -4.85 -7.46
CA TYR A 96 1.77 -5.47 -7.05
C TYR A 96 1.58 -6.99 -7.03
N ILE A 97 2.56 -7.72 -7.54
CA ILE A 97 2.73 -9.16 -7.30
C ILE A 97 3.87 -9.33 -6.31
N ILE A 98 3.55 -9.90 -5.15
CA ILE A 98 4.43 -9.94 -3.99
C ILE A 98 4.60 -11.40 -3.60
N GLU A 99 5.82 -11.90 -3.70
CA GLU A 99 6.18 -13.20 -3.14
C GLU A 99 6.67 -12.98 -1.72
N MET A 100 6.25 -13.85 -0.80
CA MET A 100 6.76 -13.86 0.56
C MET A 100 7.25 -15.25 0.94
N GLU A 101 8.23 -15.29 1.85
CA GLU A 101 8.78 -16.51 2.42
C GLU A 101 9.01 -16.33 3.92
N VAL A 102 8.51 -17.26 4.73
CA VAL A 102 8.81 -17.31 6.17
C VAL A 102 10.23 -17.84 6.35
N LYS A 103 11.17 -16.95 6.66
CA LYS A 103 12.59 -17.27 6.81
C LYS A 103 12.90 -17.93 8.13
N ASP A 104 12.27 -17.46 9.20
CA ASP A 104 12.44 -18.04 10.53
C ASP A 104 11.25 -17.76 11.44
N ILE A 105 11.19 -18.48 12.56
CA ILE A 105 10.22 -18.26 13.63
C ILE A 105 10.98 -18.23 14.95
N GLU A 106 10.95 -17.09 15.63
CA GLU A 106 11.62 -16.90 16.92
C GLU A 106 10.90 -17.66 18.05
N SER A 107 11.59 -17.82 19.19
CA SER A 107 11.06 -18.54 20.35
C SER A 107 9.78 -17.94 20.92
N ASP A 108 9.55 -16.64 20.74
CA ASP A 108 8.34 -15.92 21.15
C ASP A 108 7.25 -15.88 20.06
N LYS A 109 7.39 -16.71 19.02
CA LYS A 109 6.52 -16.79 17.83
C LYS A 109 6.52 -15.55 16.94
N THR A 110 7.54 -14.69 17.04
CA THR A 110 7.78 -13.65 16.03
C THR A 110 8.19 -14.31 14.72
N LEU A 111 7.51 -13.97 13.64
CA LEU A 111 7.80 -14.41 12.28
C LEU A 111 8.84 -13.48 11.67
N ASP A 112 9.89 -14.05 11.08
CA ASP A 112 10.77 -13.33 10.16
C ASP A 112 10.36 -13.67 8.73
N VAL A 113 9.86 -12.67 7.99
CA VAL A 113 9.29 -12.84 6.66
C VAL A 113 10.08 -12.01 5.65
N SER A 114 10.56 -12.64 4.59
CA SER A 114 11.11 -11.95 3.43
C SER A 114 9.99 -11.68 2.43
N PHE A 115 9.95 -10.46 1.89
CA PHE A 115 9.07 -10.05 0.80
C PHE A 115 9.90 -9.76 -0.45
N TYR A 116 9.37 -10.09 -1.61
CA TYR A 116 9.96 -9.85 -2.91
C TYR A 116 8.89 -9.32 -3.87
N ILE A 117 9.05 -8.08 -4.34
CA ILE A 117 8.10 -7.47 -5.27
C ILE A 117 8.50 -7.86 -6.69
N LYS A 118 7.81 -8.87 -7.22
CA LYS A 118 8.08 -9.48 -8.53
C LYS A 118 7.63 -8.58 -9.68
N SER A 119 6.50 -7.91 -9.51
CA SER A 119 5.97 -7.03 -10.54
C SER A 119 5.14 -5.90 -9.95
N ILE A 120 5.20 -4.74 -10.60
CA ILE A 120 4.44 -3.54 -10.29
C ILE A 120 3.84 -3.03 -11.59
N LYS A 121 2.54 -2.72 -11.58
CA LYS A 121 1.87 -1.98 -12.64
C LYS A 121 1.20 -0.75 -12.04
N VAL A 122 1.36 0.39 -12.71
CA VAL A 122 0.72 1.65 -12.36
C VAL A 122 0.08 2.23 -13.61
N GLU A 123 -1.18 2.63 -13.50
CA GLU A 123 -1.88 3.43 -14.50
C GLU A 123 -2.54 4.61 -13.79
N ALA A 124 -2.15 5.82 -14.15
CA ALA A 124 -2.71 7.04 -13.61
C ALA A 124 -3.25 7.94 -14.74
N PHE A 125 -4.33 8.66 -14.45
CA PHE A 125 -4.90 9.70 -15.28
C PHE A 125 -4.93 10.97 -14.44
N ILE A 126 -4.09 11.94 -14.80
CA ILE A 126 -3.95 13.21 -14.09
C ILE A 126 -4.37 14.31 -15.06
N ASP A 127 -5.48 15.00 -14.76
CA ASP A 127 -6.01 16.10 -15.58
C ASP A 127 -6.11 15.75 -17.08
N GLY A 128 -6.55 14.51 -17.37
CA GLY A 128 -6.71 13.99 -18.73
C GLY A 128 -5.45 13.38 -19.37
N GLN A 129 -4.29 13.48 -18.70
CA GLN A 129 -3.05 12.86 -19.18
C GLN A 129 -2.87 11.46 -18.58
N LYS A 130 -2.69 10.46 -19.44
CA LYS A 130 -2.37 9.09 -19.01
C LYS A 130 -0.87 8.96 -18.72
N ILE A 131 -0.56 8.41 -17.56
CA ILE A 131 0.77 8.01 -17.13
C ILE A 131 0.71 6.51 -16.84
N SER A 132 1.67 5.73 -17.33
CA SER A 132 1.69 4.29 -17.09
C SER A 132 3.10 3.77 -16.86
N TYR A 133 3.21 2.81 -15.97
CA TYR A 133 4.45 2.12 -15.64
C TYR A 133 4.18 0.63 -15.45
N VAL A 134 5.11 -0.19 -15.93
CA VAL A 134 5.16 -1.63 -15.66
C VAL A 134 6.62 -1.99 -15.39
N SER A 135 6.87 -2.57 -14.23
CA SER A 135 8.20 -3.01 -13.81
C SER A 135 8.82 -3.97 -14.83
N GLY A 136 10.11 -3.80 -15.11
CA GLY A 136 10.85 -4.64 -16.05
C GLY A 136 10.70 -4.24 -17.52
N ASN A 137 9.77 -3.34 -17.86
CA ASN A 137 9.73 -2.74 -19.19
C ASN A 137 10.81 -1.68 -19.34
N LYS A 138 11.35 -1.55 -20.56
CA LYS A 138 12.28 -0.46 -20.88
C LYS A 138 11.52 0.87 -20.91
N ILE A 139 11.93 1.79 -20.05
CA ILE A 139 11.44 3.17 -20.01
C ILE A 139 12.62 4.11 -20.27
N ASP A 140 12.34 5.30 -20.80
CA ASP A 140 13.41 6.30 -20.97
C ASP A 140 13.89 6.85 -19.62
N SER A 141 15.09 7.42 -19.60
CA SER A 141 15.72 7.87 -18.36
C SER A 141 15.03 9.08 -17.70
N THR A 142 14.21 9.83 -18.44
CA THR A 142 13.45 10.95 -17.87
C THR A 142 12.20 10.43 -17.16
N ASP A 143 11.52 9.47 -17.77
CA ASP A 143 10.36 8.81 -17.19
C ASP A 143 10.74 7.89 -16.02
N ALA A 144 11.91 7.23 -16.08
CA ALA A 144 12.43 6.42 -14.98
C ALA A 144 12.51 7.19 -13.65
N LYS A 145 12.89 8.47 -13.70
CA LYS A 145 12.95 9.32 -12.50
C LYS A 145 11.59 9.52 -11.84
N LYS A 146 10.50 9.55 -12.62
CA LYS A 146 9.13 9.68 -12.10
C LYS A 146 8.68 8.43 -11.35
N PHE A 147 9.27 7.29 -11.69
CA PHE A 147 8.94 5.97 -11.13
C PHE A 147 10.08 5.38 -10.29
N ALA A 148 11.00 6.22 -9.79
CA ALA A 148 12.19 5.76 -9.10
C ALA A 148 11.89 4.86 -7.90
N GLU A 149 10.82 5.16 -7.14
CA GLU A 149 10.36 4.28 -6.06
C GLU A 149 9.99 2.88 -6.57
N TYR A 150 9.21 2.79 -7.65
CA TYR A 150 8.82 1.50 -8.23
C TYR A 150 10.00 0.75 -8.85
N GLU A 151 10.94 1.46 -9.48
CA GLU A 151 12.20 0.87 -9.95
C GLU A 151 13.05 0.34 -8.80
N GLY A 152 13.05 1.02 -7.64
CA GLY A 152 13.75 0.57 -6.45
C GLY A 152 13.10 -0.64 -5.78
N LEU A 153 11.77 -0.71 -5.81
CA LEU A 153 11.00 -1.81 -5.25
C LEU A 153 11.04 -3.06 -6.13
N SER A 154 10.99 -2.88 -7.44
CA SER A 154 10.99 -3.96 -8.42
C SER A 154 12.23 -4.84 -8.29
N ASN A 155 12.03 -6.16 -8.24
CA ASN A 155 13.08 -7.16 -8.13
C ASN A 155 14.02 -6.98 -6.92
N ASN A 156 13.58 -6.26 -5.90
CA ASN A 156 14.29 -6.14 -4.63
C ASN A 156 13.49 -6.79 -3.51
N SER A 157 14.23 -7.40 -2.57
CA SER A 157 13.64 -8.00 -1.37
C SER A 157 13.84 -7.11 -0.15
N PHE A 158 12.86 -7.10 0.73
CA PHE A 158 12.98 -6.56 2.08
C PHE A 158 12.45 -7.58 3.10
N GLY A 159 12.75 -7.37 4.38
CA GLY A 159 12.26 -8.23 5.45
C GLY A 159 11.29 -7.51 6.38
N ALA A 160 10.43 -8.27 7.05
CA ALA A 160 9.63 -7.78 8.17
C ALA A 160 9.70 -8.76 9.34
N ARG A 161 9.75 -8.23 10.55
CA ARG A 161 9.48 -9.01 11.77
C ARG A 161 8.07 -8.72 12.25
N LEU A 162 7.30 -9.78 12.41
CA LEU A 162 5.86 -9.70 12.66
C LEU A 162 5.51 -10.57 13.86
N LYS A 163 4.65 -10.09 14.75
CA LYS A 163 4.01 -10.99 15.73
C LYS A 163 3.00 -11.89 15.00
N ASN A 164 2.74 -13.07 15.57
CA ASN A 164 1.75 -14.00 15.02
C ASN A 164 0.31 -13.45 15.02
N ASN A 165 0.01 -12.32 15.65
CA ASN A 165 -1.28 -11.63 15.51
C ASN A 165 -1.29 -10.61 14.35
N GLY A 166 -0.20 -10.44 13.60
CA GLY A 166 -0.06 -9.50 12.49
C GLY A 166 0.51 -8.13 12.87
N ASP A 167 0.96 -7.93 14.11
CA ASP A 167 1.62 -6.69 14.52
C ASP A 167 3.01 -6.57 13.86
N ILE A 168 3.25 -5.47 13.14
CA ILE A 168 4.50 -5.24 12.41
C ILE A 168 5.51 -4.57 13.35
N LEU A 169 6.53 -5.30 13.76
CA LEU A 169 7.57 -4.79 14.66
C LEU A 169 8.54 -3.87 13.91
N GLU A 170 9.10 -4.34 12.79
CA GLU A 170 10.04 -3.58 11.97
C GLU A 170 10.07 -4.06 10.52
N LEU A 171 10.48 -3.16 9.63
CA LEU A 171 10.87 -3.47 8.25
C LEU A 171 12.37 -3.23 8.12
N TYR A 172 13.07 -4.11 7.43
CA TYR A 172 14.53 -4.10 7.38
C TYR A 172 15.08 -4.50 5.99
N LYS A 173 16.40 -4.35 5.79
CA LYS A 173 17.09 -4.53 4.49
C LYS A 173 16.63 -3.58 3.37
N LEU A 174 16.26 -2.35 3.73
CA LEU A 174 15.78 -1.33 2.78
C LEU A 174 16.89 -0.64 1.96
N ASP A 175 18.16 -0.83 2.30
CA ASP A 175 19.29 -0.15 1.65
C ASP A 175 19.36 -0.35 0.15
N LYS A 176 19.10 -1.56 -0.35
CA LYS A 176 19.15 -1.86 -1.78
C LYS A 176 18.07 -1.10 -2.56
N ILE A 177 16.87 -1.01 -1.99
CA ILE A 177 15.74 -0.27 -2.57
C ILE A 177 16.11 1.22 -2.67
N VAL A 178 16.58 1.82 -1.57
CA VAL A 178 16.96 3.23 -1.53
C VAL A 178 18.13 3.52 -2.47
N ASN A 179 19.17 2.68 -2.49
CA ASN A 179 20.29 2.85 -3.42
C ASN A 179 19.82 2.85 -4.87
N LYS A 180 18.89 1.95 -5.21
CA LYS A 180 18.36 1.88 -6.57
C LYS A 180 17.53 3.12 -6.94
N MET A 181 16.73 3.64 -6.01
CA MET A 181 16.01 4.90 -6.20
C MET A 181 16.96 6.08 -6.44
N LEU A 182 18.06 6.16 -5.67
CA LEU A 182 19.07 7.21 -5.81
C LEU A 182 19.84 7.10 -7.14
N GLU A 183 20.16 5.89 -7.57
CA GLU A 183 20.78 5.61 -8.87
C GLU A 183 19.88 6.09 -10.02
N VAL A 184 18.59 5.74 -9.99
CA VAL A 184 17.61 6.11 -11.02
C VAL A 184 17.41 7.63 -11.07
N THR A 185 17.39 8.29 -9.92
CA THR A 185 17.23 9.75 -9.85
C THR A 185 18.51 10.51 -10.21
N GLY A 186 19.68 9.85 -10.14
CA GLY A 186 21.00 10.45 -10.34
C GLY A 186 21.50 11.22 -9.13
N LEU A 187 21.04 10.86 -7.92
CA LEU A 187 21.32 11.56 -6.67
C LEU A 187 22.28 10.81 -5.74
N THR A 188 22.83 9.67 -6.16
CA THR A 188 23.69 8.80 -5.32
C THR A 188 24.80 9.55 -4.60
N ASP A 189 25.49 10.47 -5.29
CA ASP A 189 26.65 11.20 -4.75
C ASP A 189 26.27 12.54 -4.09
N SER A 190 24.99 12.93 -4.13
CA SER A 190 24.50 14.25 -3.71
C SER A 190 23.67 14.22 -2.42
N ILE A 191 23.50 13.03 -1.83
CA ILE A 191 22.65 12.82 -0.65
C ILE A 191 23.51 12.37 0.52
N SER A 192 23.34 13.03 1.67
CA SER A 192 24.03 12.68 2.91
C SER A 192 23.49 11.38 3.52
N ALA A 193 24.24 10.79 4.47
CA ALA A 193 23.79 9.61 5.20
C ALA A 193 22.47 9.86 5.97
N THR A 194 22.29 11.05 6.53
CA THR A 194 21.08 11.44 7.26
C THR A 194 19.86 11.53 6.36
N GLU A 195 19.99 12.15 5.19
CA GLU A 195 18.90 12.24 4.20
C GLU A 195 18.53 10.85 3.66
N LYS A 196 19.53 9.99 3.44
CA LYS A 196 19.29 8.60 3.04
C LYS A 196 18.48 7.83 4.09
N GLU A 197 18.77 8.04 5.37
CA GLU A 197 18.02 7.42 6.46
C GLU A 197 16.58 7.95 6.54
N GLN A 198 16.37 9.24 6.27
CA GLN A 198 15.01 9.81 6.17
C GLN A 198 14.21 9.18 5.03
N ILE A 199 14.83 8.93 3.86
CA ILE A 199 14.19 8.23 2.75
C ILE A 199 13.79 6.81 3.15
N LYS A 200 14.66 6.08 3.87
CA LYS A 200 14.31 4.74 4.39
C LYS A 200 13.12 4.79 5.35
N GLN A 201 13.11 5.74 6.28
CA GLN A 201 12.01 5.91 7.22
C GLN A 201 10.70 6.23 6.49
N GLN A 202 10.75 7.05 5.44
CA GLN A 202 9.58 7.35 4.60
C GLN A 202 9.08 6.10 3.85
N LEU A 203 9.97 5.25 3.34
CA LEU A 203 9.58 3.98 2.72
C LEU A 203 8.99 2.99 3.73
N ASP A 204 9.60 2.87 4.92
CA ASP A 204 9.07 2.02 5.99
C ASP A 204 7.68 2.52 6.39
N MET A 205 7.57 3.74 6.92
CA MET A 205 6.29 4.27 7.43
C MET A 205 5.24 4.49 6.32
N GLY A 206 5.68 4.65 5.08
CA GLY A 206 4.85 4.86 3.91
C GLY A 206 4.49 3.56 3.19
N SER A 207 4.98 3.42 1.96
CA SER A 207 4.47 2.42 1.01
C SER A 207 4.64 0.97 1.49
N LEU A 208 5.78 0.62 2.08
CA LEU A 208 6.08 -0.76 2.43
C LEU A 208 5.26 -1.27 3.61
N ARG A 209 5.20 -0.52 4.73
CA ARG A 209 4.40 -0.93 5.89
C ARG A 209 2.92 -0.95 5.56
N LEU A 210 2.46 -0.04 4.70
CA LEU A 210 1.09 -0.10 4.19
C LEU A 210 0.84 -1.40 3.44
N ILE A 211 1.70 -1.80 2.49
CA ILE A 211 1.58 -3.08 1.77
C ILE A 211 1.56 -4.26 2.74
N VAL A 212 2.55 -4.34 3.64
CA VAL A 212 2.64 -5.43 4.63
C VAL A 212 1.40 -5.47 5.52
N SER A 213 0.87 -4.32 5.95
CA SER A 213 -0.34 -4.25 6.77
C SER A 213 -1.63 -4.67 6.05
N GLN A 214 -1.65 -4.63 4.71
CA GLN A 214 -2.78 -5.16 3.96
C GLN A 214 -2.74 -6.69 3.88
N ILE A 215 -1.54 -7.29 3.83
CA ILE A 215 -1.32 -8.75 3.83
C ILE A 215 -1.46 -9.32 5.24
N PHE A 216 -0.86 -8.66 6.22
CA PHE A 216 -0.89 -9.00 7.63
C PHE A 216 -1.71 -7.97 8.40
N ARG A 217 -3.00 -8.24 8.52
CA ARG A 217 -3.89 -7.49 9.42
C ARG A 217 -3.61 -7.86 10.86
N LYS A 218 -3.52 -6.85 11.72
CA LYS A 218 -3.48 -7.04 13.17
C LYS A 218 -4.85 -7.50 13.67
N PHE A 219 -4.90 -8.68 14.27
CA PHE A 219 -6.09 -9.21 14.93
C PHE A 219 -5.95 -9.15 16.45
N GLU A 220 -7.08 -9.15 17.15
CA GLU A 220 -7.09 -9.30 18.59
C GLU A 220 -6.66 -10.72 18.99
N THR A 221 -5.95 -10.83 20.12
CA THR A 221 -5.51 -12.11 20.66
C THR A 221 -6.66 -12.74 21.44
N GLY A 222 -7.12 -13.92 21.00
CA GLY A 222 -8.14 -14.66 21.75
C GLY A 222 -8.90 -15.65 20.88
N LYS A 223 -9.86 -16.33 21.52
CA LYS A 223 -10.85 -17.14 20.83
C LYS A 223 -11.97 -16.24 20.33
N ILE A 224 -12.35 -16.43 19.08
CA ILE A 224 -13.44 -15.71 18.41
C ILE A 224 -14.45 -16.72 17.86
N SER A 225 -15.72 -16.34 17.91
CA SER A 225 -16.85 -17.11 17.43
C SER A 225 -17.73 -16.26 16.51
N LEU A 226 -18.77 -16.85 15.93
CA LEU A 226 -19.73 -16.13 15.11
C LEU A 226 -20.30 -14.93 15.88
N ASN A 227 -20.41 -13.76 15.23
CA ASN A 227 -20.81 -12.49 15.82
C ASN A 227 -19.87 -11.92 16.90
N SER A 228 -18.66 -12.48 17.08
CA SER A 228 -17.64 -11.79 17.87
C SER A 228 -17.31 -10.45 17.24
N GLU A 229 -17.28 -9.41 18.07
CA GLU A 229 -17.00 -8.03 17.69
C GLU A 229 -15.87 -7.49 18.54
N TRP A 230 -14.94 -6.77 17.93
CA TRP A 230 -13.89 -6.08 18.65
C TRP A 230 -13.57 -4.72 18.05
N ALA A 231 -12.95 -3.88 18.88
CA ALA A 231 -12.57 -2.54 18.51
C ALA A 231 -11.15 -2.24 19.00
N THR A 232 -10.33 -1.64 18.14
CA THR A 232 -8.94 -1.31 18.44
C THR A 232 -8.69 0.18 18.19
N PRO A 233 -8.59 0.99 19.26
CA PRO A 233 -8.16 2.38 19.15
C PRO A 233 -6.78 2.44 18.50
N GLN A 234 -6.62 3.36 17.56
CA GLN A 234 -5.34 3.70 16.95
C GLN A 234 -4.74 4.92 17.65
N PRO A 235 -3.41 5.07 17.61
CA PRO A 235 -2.76 6.30 18.04
C PRO A 235 -3.40 7.52 17.35
N THR A 236 -3.60 8.59 18.12
CA THR A 236 -4.06 9.87 17.59
C THR A 236 -3.09 10.35 16.52
N VAL A 237 -3.63 10.73 15.37
CA VAL A 237 -2.85 11.35 14.29
C VAL A 237 -3.02 12.86 14.37
N ASP A 238 -1.94 13.55 14.72
CA ASP A 238 -1.89 15.01 14.72
C ASP A 238 -1.54 15.53 13.33
N LEU A 239 -2.50 16.14 12.65
CA LEU A 239 -2.28 16.91 11.44
C LEU A 239 -2.22 18.40 11.80
N GLN A 240 -1.58 19.21 10.95
CA GLN A 240 -1.35 20.64 11.22
C GLN A 240 -2.63 21.42 11.62
N ILE A 241 -3.79 21.03 11.07
CA ILE A 241 -5.07 21.73 11.28
C ILE A 241 -6.09 20.94 12.11
N LEU A 242 -5.92 19.63 12.24
CA LEU A 242 -6.87 18.75 12.92
C LEU A 242 -6.17 17.54 13.51
N THR A 243 -6.74 16.99 14.57
CA THR A 243 -6.35 15.69 15.12
C THR A 243 -7.41 14.65 14.73
N LEU A 244 -6.96 13.42 14.52
CA LEU A 244 -7.80 12.30 14.12
C LEU A 244 -7.63 11.16 15.11
N ASP A 245 -8.72 10.81 15.78
CA ASP A 245 -8.82 9.62 16.62
C ASP A 245 -9.60 8.55 15.86
N ASN A 246 -8.92 7.45 15.52
CA ASN A 246 -9.52 6.34 14.79
C ASN A 246 -9.69 5.13 15.72
N THR A 247 -10.84 4.48 15.62
CA THR A 247 -11.09 3.17 16.22
C THR A 247 -11.44 2.20 15.11
N TYR A 248 -10.60 1.20 14.89
CA TYR A 248 -10.90 0.11 13.96
C TYR A 248 -11.91 -0.82 14.60
N LYS A 249 -12.94 -1.22 13.86
CA LYS A 249 -14.01 -2.10 14.31
C LYS A 249 -14.05 -3.33 13.42
N PHE A 250 -14.25 -4.49 14.03
CA PHE A 250 -14.31 -5.75 13.33
C PHE A 250 -15.43 -6.62 13.87
N LYS A 251 -16.00 -7.46 13.00
CA LYS A 251 -17.07 -8.41 13.32
C LYS A 251 -16.90 -9.70 12.54
N ILE A 252 -17.09 -10.85 13.17
CA ILE A 252 -17.24 -12.13 12.46
C ILE A 252 -18.66 -12.23 11.91
N ASP A 253 -18.79 -12.03 10.60
CA ASP A 253 -20.10 -12.04 9.90
C ASP A 253 -20.55 -13.47 9.58
N SER A 254 -19.62 -14.33 9.19
CA SER A 254 -19.88 -15.73 8.83
C SER A 254 -18.62 -16.59 8.91
N PHE A 255 -18.85 -17.90 9.01
CA PHE A 255 -17.88 -18.89 8.57
C PHE A 255 -18.33 -19.46 7.24
N GLU A 256 -17.38 -19.64 6.34
CA GLU A 256 -17.65 -20.07 4.98
C GLU A 256 -16.63 -21.13 4.56
N LYS A 257 -17.00 -21.97 3.60
CA LYS A 257 -16.15 -23.00 3.02
C LYS A 257 -15.67 -22.54 1.64
N LEU A 258 -14.39 -22.72 1.40
CA LEU A 258 -13.74 -22.55 0.09
C LEU A 258 -12.95 -23.82 -0.19
N ASP A 259 -13.42 -24.64 -1.12
CA ASP A 259 -12.91 -25.99 -1.33
C ASP A 259 -12.90 -26.78 0.00
N ASP A 260 -11.75 -27.22 0.51
CA ASP A 260 -11.63 -27.91 1.80
C ASP A 260 -11.28 -26.98 2.98
N ASP A 261 -11.08 -25.69 2.71
CA ASP A 261 -10.69 -24.71 3.72
C ASP A 261 -11.89 -24.02 4.37
N ILE A 262 -11.75 -23.72 5.66
CA ILE A 262 -12.70 -22.91 6.42
C ILE A 262 -12.19 -21.47 6.44
N LEU A 263 -13.04 -20.54 6.05
CA LEU A 263 -12.81 -19.11 6.08
C LEU A 263 -13.65 -18.45 7.18
N ALA A 264 -13.02 -17.58 7.98
CA ALA A 264 -13.71 -16.58 8.77
C ALA A 264 -13.91 -15.33 7.91
N VAL A 265 -15.16 -14.93 7.73
CA VAL A 265 -15.52 -13.69 7.03
C VAL A 265 -15.71 -12.59 8.04
N ILE A 266 -14.86 -11.58 7.92
CA ILE A 266 -14.74 -10.50 8.88
C ILE A 266 -15.16 -9.18 8.22
N GLY A 267 -16.22 -8.57 8.72
CA GLY A 267 -16.58 -7.19 8.43
C GLY A 267 -15.62 -6.26 9.16
N ALA A 268 -15.02 -5.32 8.45
CA ALA A 268 -14.11 -4.32 8.99
C ALA A 268 -14.66 -2.91 8.77
N GLY A 269 -14.44 -2.00 9.72
CA GLY A 269 -14.83 -0.61 9.61
C GLY A 269 -13.97 0.31 10.47
N VAL A 270 -14.15 1.62 10.31
CA VAL A 270 -13.48 2.63 11.14
C VAL A 270 -14.50 3.61 11.67
N GLU A 271 -14.43 3.89 12.96
CA GLU A 271 -15.04 5.06 13.57
C GLU A 271 -13.95 6.14 13.73
N SER A 272 -14.20 7.33 13.18
CA SER A 272 -13.27 8.45 13.22
C SER A 272 -13.87 9.62 13.96
N LYS A 273 -13.10 10.22 14.86
CA LYS A 273 -13.44 11.48 15.54
C LYS A 273 -12.43 12.54 15.14
N PHE A 274 -12.94 13.71 14.77
CA PHE A 274 -12.15 14.84 14.30
C PHE A 274 -12.17 15.96 15.32
N LYS A 275 -11.02 16.56 15.57
CA LYS A 275 -10.93 17.77 16.39
C LYS A 275 -10.04 18.79 15.70
N ILE A 276 -10.59 19.98 15.44
CA ILE A 276 -9.81 21.08 14.87
C ILE A 276 -8.80 21.57 15.91
N SER A 277 -7.55 21.74 15.49
CA SER A 277 -6.47 22.26 16.34
C SER A 277 -6.84 23.63 16.94
N PRO A 278 -6.59 23.87 18.25
CA PRO A 278 -6.77 25.19 18.85
C PRO A 278 -6.01 26.30 18.13
N ASP A 279 -4.81 26.02 17.65
CA ASP A 279 -3.97 27.00 16.96
C ASP A 279 -4.49 27.29 15.56
N ALA A 280 -5.02 26.28 14.86
CA ALA A 280 -5.72 26.48 13.60
C ALA A 280 -6.97 27.37 13.78
N LYS A 281 -7.75 27.17 14.85
CA LYS A 281 -8.89 28.05 15.17
C LYS A 281 -8.45 29.49 15.44
N LYS A 282 -7.40 29.70 16.25
CA LYS A 282 -6.84 31.04 16.54
C LYS A 282 -6.32 31.72 15.29
N ALA A 283 -5.72 30.96 14.39
CA ALA A 283 -5.23 31.44 13.10
C ALA A 283 -6.37 31.71 12.09
N GLY A 284 -7.65 31.51 12.45
CA GLY A 284 -8.79 31.85 11.60
C GLY A 284 -9.15 30.78 10.57
N TYR A 285 -8.70 29.54 10.74
CA TYR A 285 -9.16 28.41 9.92
C TYR A 285 -10.55 27.96 10.35
N ASN A 286 -11.42 27.79 9.36
CA ASN A 286 -12.74 27.18 9.50
C ASN A 286 -12.76 25.88 8.67
N VAL A 287 -12.87 24.75 9.37
CA VAL A 287 -12.85 23.40 8.81
C VAL A 287 -14.24 22.81 8.97
N LYS A 288 -14.86 22.39 7.86
CA LYS A 288 -16.10 21.61 7.93
C LYS A 288 -15.74 20.22 8.45
N GLU A 289 -16.58 19.66 9.31
CA GLU A 289 -16.39 18.29 9.81
C GLU A 289 -16.11 17.33 8.63
N PRO A 290 -14.92 16.71 8.59
CA PRO A 290 -14.55 15.83 7.49
C PRO A 290 -15.45 14.58 7.49
N LYS A 291 -15.73 14.04 6.31
CA LYS A 291 -16.30 12.70 6.22
C LYS A 291 -15.16 11.73 5.99
N PHE A 292 -15.07 10.74 6.86
CA PHE A 292 -14.19 9.60 6.67
C PHE A 292 -15.01 8.34 6.86
N LEU A 293 -15.15 7.58 5.79
CA LEU A 293 -15.82 6.29 5.79
C LEU A 293 -14.80 5.25 5.37
N ALA A 294 -14.53 4.29 6.24
CA ALA A 294 -13.75 3.12 5.85
C ALA A 294 -14.52 1.86 6.22
N HIS A 295 -14.64 0.96 5.26
CA HIS A 295 -15.27 -0.34 5.42
C HIS A 295 -14.51 -1.40 4.61
N GLY A 296 -14.64 -2.65 5.00
CA GLY A 296 -13.99 -3.74 4.29
C GLY A 296 -14.52 -5.11 4.67
N LYS A 297 -14.13 -6.09 3.88
CA LYS A 297 -14.41 -7.50 4.08
C LYS A 297 -13.10 -8.27 4.00
N ILE A 298 -12.81 -9.08 5.00
CA ILE A 298 -11.62 -9.91 5.08
C ILE A 298 -12.06 -11.36 5.09
N TYR A 299 -11.49 -12.16 4.19
CA TYR A 299 -11.62 -13.61 4.16
C TYR A 299 -10.34 -14.18 4.76
N TYR A 300 -10.39 -14.51 6.05
CA TYR A 300 -9.28 -15.12 6.75
C TYR A 300 -9.42 -16.64 6.69
N ASN A 301 -8.43 -17.32 6.13
CA ASN A 301 -8.39 -18.78 6.05
C ASN A 301 -7.95 -19.36 7.39
N VAL A 302 -8.89 -19.97 8.10
CA VAL A 302 -8.67 -20.58 9.43
C VAL A 302 -7.82 -21.84 9.30
N THR A 303 -7.99 -22.60 8.22
CA THR A 303 -7.20 -23.82 7.97
C THR A 303 -5.73 -23.48 7.70
N ARG A 304 -5.48 -22.50 6.82
CA ARG A 304 -4.14 -22.07 6.40
C ARG A 304 -3.53 -20.97 7.29
N ASN A 305 -4.30 -20.43 8.23
CA ASN A 305 -3.88 -19.39 9.18
C ASN A 305 -3.38 -18.09 8.50
N LEU A 306 -4.03 -17.64 7.43
CA LEU A 306 -3.61 -16.46 6.65
C LEU A 306 -4.80 -15.76 5.99
N ILE A 307 -4.59 -14.56 5.43
CA ILE A 307 -5.64 -13.87 4.67
C ILE A 307 -5.72 -14.48 3.26
N GLN A 308 -6.88 -15.02 2.90
CA GLN A 308 -7.13 -15.51 1.54
C GLN A 308 -7.41 -14.33 0.59
N LYS A 309 -8.27 -13.41 1.02
CA LYS A 309 -8.62 -12.19 0.28
C LYS A 309 -9.06 -11.10 1.26
N SER A 310 -8.80 -9.85 0.94
CA SER A 310 -9.45 -8.73 1.61
C SER A 310 -9.75 -7.62 0.62
N VAL A 311 -10.89 -6.97 0.81
CA VAL A 311 -11.29 -5.78 0.05
C VAL A 311 -11.65 -4.70 1.06
N SER A 312 -11.07 -3.52 0.92
CA SER A 312 -11.41 -2.36 1.76
C SER A 312 -11.59 -1.12 0.92
N GLN A 313 -12.52 -0.27 1.29
CA GLN A 313 -12.75 1.02 0.68
C GLN A 313 -12.64 2.11 1.75
N ILE A 314 -11.95 3.19 1.40
CA ILE A 314 -11.75 4.38 2.22
C ILE A 314 -12.21 5.57 1.38
N ASP A 315 -13.19 6.30 1.91
CA ASP A 315 -13.70 7.54 1.33
C ASP A 315 -13.42 8.68 2.30
N PHE A 316 -12.83 9.75 1.78
CA PHE A 316 -12.47 10.96 2.52
C PHE A 316 -13.02 12.19 1.80
N ASP A 317 -13.73 13.05 2.53
CA ASP A 317 -14.20 14.35 2.07
C ASP A 317 -13.78 15.40 3.09
N PHE A 318 -13.08 16.42 2.61
CA PHE A 318 -12.51 17.46 3.43
C PHE A 318 -12.73 18.82 2.80
N THR A 319 -13.20 19.76 3.61
CA THR A 319 -13.37 21.16 3.21
C THR A 319 -12.83 22.08 4.29
N MET A 320 -12.01 23.04 3.91
CA MET A 320 -11.60 24.11 4.79
C MET A 320 -11.58 25.47 4.10
N THR A 321 -11.59 26.50 4.93
CA THR A 321 -11.30 27.89 4.57
C THR A 321 -10.33 28.47 5.60
N GLY A 322 -9.39 29.30 5.18
CA GLY A 322 -8.48 29.93 6.12
C GLY A 322 -7.41 30.80 5.48
N PRO A 323 -6.76 31.66 6.28
CA PRO A 323 -5.77 32.59 5.81
C PRO A 323 -4.46 31.87 5.48
N VAL A 324 -3.93 32.13 4.29
CA VAL A 324 -2.65 31.59 3.84
C VAL A 324 -1.70 32.73 3.52
N PRO A 325 -0.49 32.75 4.10
CA PRO A 325 0.54 33.72 3.77
C PRO A 325 0.99 33.55 2.30
N THR A 326 1.08 34.66 1.58
CA THR A 326 1.65 34.73 0.24
C THR A 326 2.72 35.83 0.17
N GLN A 327 3.48 35.87 -0.92
CA GLN A 327 4.46 36.95 -1.14
C GLN A 327 3.84 38.35 -1.13
N ASN A 328 2.54 38.47 -1.44
CA ASN A 328 1.81 39.74 -1.51
C ASN A 328 0.90 39.99 -0.30
N GLY A 329 1.11 39.27 0.81
CA GLY A 329 0.29 39.35 2.03
C GLY A 329 -0.58 38.11 2.25
N THR A 330 -1.56 38.21 3.16
CA THR A 330 -2.42 37.08 3.52
C THR A 330 -3.66 37.04 2.64
N VAL A 331 -3.94 35.89 2.03
CA VAL A 331 -5.16 35.68 1.25
C VAL A 331 -6.04 34.63 1.92
N GLN A 332 -7.35 34.77 1.77
CA GLN A 332 -8.28 33.72 2.18
C GLN A 332 -8.37 32.66 1.09
N LEU A 333 -8.07 31.41 1.46
CA LEU A 333 -8.22 30.26 0.56
C LEU A 333 -9.33 29.34 1.06
N SER A 334 -10.04 28.72 0.12
CA SER A 334 -10.87 27.56 0.35
C SER A 334 -10.23 26.34 -0.31
N ARG A 335 -10.15 25.23 0.42
CA ARG A 335 -9.72 23.94 -0.12
C ARG A 335 -10.85 22.94 0.02
N TYR A 336 -11.13 22.24 -1.06
CA TYR A 336 -11.97 21.06 -1.12
C TYR A 336 -11.12 19.88 -1.58
N GLN A 337 -11.32 18.72 -0.98
CA GLN A 337 -10.69 17.48 -1.38
C GLN A 337 -11.67 16.33 -1.17
N LYS A 338 -11.85 15.51 -2.19
CA LYS A 338 -12.55 14.25 -2.09
C LYS A 338 -11.66 13.15 -2.64
N LYS A 339 -11.48 12.09 -1.86
CA LYS A 339 -10.64 10.95 -2.21
C LYS A 339 -11.39 9.67 -1.93
N SER A 340 -11.37 8.75 -2.88
CA SER A 340 -11.81 7.37 -2.69
C SER A 340 -10.65 6.44 -2.99
N THR A 341 -10.44 5.43 -2.17
CA THR A 341 -9.42 4.41 -2.38
C THR A 341 -9.97 3.05 -2.04
N ARG A 342 -9.91 2.13 -2.99
CA ARG A 342 -10.24 0.72 -2.82
C ARG A 342 -8.97 -0.10 -2.90
N ASN A 343 -8.71 -0.85 -1.85
CA ASN A 343 -7.59 -1.77 -1.74
C ASN A 343 -8.11 -3.20 -1.83
N THR A 344 -7.35 -4.07 -2.48
CA THR A 344 -7.61 -5.51 -2.56
C THR A 344 -6.32 -6.26 -2.35
N VAL A 345 -6.34 -7.24 -1.46
CA VAL A 345 -5.28 -8.24 -1.32
C VAL A 345 -5.88 -9.60 -1.63
N GLU A 346 -5.18 -10.42 -2.39
CA GLU A 346 -5.61 -11.77 -2.75
C GLU A 346 -4.42 -12.71 -2.80
N LEU A 347 -4.56 -13.87 -2.18
CA LEU A 347 -3.62 -14.98 -2.29
C LEU A 347 -3.80 -15.67 -3.65
N LEU A 348 -2.70 -15.91 -4.35
CA LEU A 348 -2.69 -16.48 -5.71
C LEU A 348 -2.31 -17.98 -5.75
N ASP A 349 -2.00 -18.57 -4.59
CA ASP A 349 -1.50 -19.95 -4.44
C ASP A 349 -2.46 -20.89 -3.70
#